data_AF-A0A565BBM9-F1
#
_entry.id   AF-A0A565BBM9-F1
#
_cell.length_a   1.000
_cell.length_b   1.000
_cell.length_c   1.000
_cell.angle_alpha   90.00
_cell.angle_beta   90.00
_cell.angle_gamma   90.00
#
_symmetry.space_group_name_H-M   'P 1'
#
loop_
_entity.id
_entity.type
_entity.pdbx_description
1 polymer ?
#
loop_
_entity_poly.entity_id
_entity_poly.type
_entity_poly.pdbx_seq_one_letter_code
_entity_poly.pdbx_strand_id
1 'polypeptide(L)' 'MGVYCGSRCRGRCAKAGFQDRCLKYCGICCRQCKCVPSGTFGNKHQCPCYRDKLSSKGKPKCP' A
#
# COMPACT_ATOMS: atom_id res chain seq x y z
N MET A 1 4.41 5.64 -13.15
CA MET A 1 3.47 5.11 -12.13
C MET A 1 2.06 5.36 -12.64
N GLY A 2 1.18 4.36 -12.71
CA GLY A 2 -0.21 4.61 -13.09
C GLY A 2 -0.84 5.65 -12.16
N VAL A 3 -1.55 6.62 -12.73
CA VAL A 3 -2.12 7.80 -12.03
C VAL A 3 -2.91 7.36 -10.79
N TYR A 4 -3.65 6.26 -10.90
CA TYR A 4 -4.41 5.63 -9.81
C TYR A 4 -3.55 5.25 -8.60
N CYS A 5 -2.43 4.54 -8.82
CA CYS A 5 -1.56 4.14 -7.71
C CYS A 5 -0.86 5.34 -7.09
N GLY A 6 -0.47 6.33 -7.90
CA GLY A 6 0.18 7.54 -7.42
C GLY A 6 -0.70 8.33 -6.44
N SER A 7 -1.94 8.64 -6.82
CA SER A 7 -2.87 9.38 -5.95
C SER A 7 -3.27 8.59 -4.71
N ARG A 8 -3.61 7.30 -4.86
CA ARG A 8 -4.03 6.46 -3.74
C ARG A 8 -2.90 6.22 -2.74
N CYS A 9 -1.68 5.96 -3.20
CA CYS A 9 -0.55 5.76 -2.31
C CYS A 9 -0.15 7.05 -1.57
N ARG A 10 -0.31 8.22 -2.20
CA ARG A 10 -0.14 9.50 -1.50
C ARG A 10 -1.13 9.65 -0.34
N GLY A 11 -2.41 9.35 -0.57
CA GLY A 11 -3.41 9.34 0.49
C GLY A 11 -3.10 8.34 1.61
N ARG A 12 -2.72 7.10 1.24
CA ARG A 12 -2.37 6.04 2.19
C ARG A 12 -1.16 6.39 3.07
N CYS A 13 -0.18 7.06 2.48
CA CYS A 13 1.10 7.39 3.14
C CYS A 13 1.13 8.79 3.76
N ALA A 14 0.03 9.54 3.74
CA ALA A 14 -0.01 10.94 4.17
C ALA A 14 0.45 11.17 5.62
N LYS A 15 0.23 10.19 6.51
CA LYS A 15 0.64 10.23 7.93
C LYS A 15 1.77 9.23 8.26
N ALA A 16 2.45 8.68 7.25
CA ALA A 16 3.52 7.73 7.48
C ALA A 16 4.79 8.45 7.95
N GLY A 17 5.40 7.99 9.05
CA GLY A 17 6.67 8.56 9.54
C GLY A 17 7.85 8.38 8.58
N PHE A 18 7.79 7.38 7.69
CA PHE A 18 8.75 7.17 6.61
C PHE A 18 8.05 7.19 5.25
N GLN A 19 7.86 8.40 4.70
CA GLN A 19 7.07 8.64 3.50
C GLN A 19 7.59 7.88 2.28
N ASP A 20 8.88 7.98 1.95
CA ASP A 20 9.47 7.33 0.77
C ASP A 20 9.33 5.81 0.83
N ARG A 21 9.56 5.23 2.02
CA ARG A 21 9.39 3.80 2.25
C ARG A 21 7.93 3.39 2.03
N CYS A 22 6.99 4.13 2.59
CA CYS A 22 5.56 3.85 2.43
C CYS A 22 5.14 3.92 0.95
N LEU A 23 5.52 4.98 0.23
CA LEU A 23 5.18 5.17 -1.18
C LEU A 23 5.76 4.06 -2.06
N LYS A 24 7.01 3.64 -1.80
CA LYS A 24 7.67 2.54 -2.51
C LYS A 24 6.91 1.23 -2.37
N TYR A 25 6.60 0.81 -1.14
CA TYR A 25 5.90 -0.45 -0.90
C TYR A 25 4.43 -0.39 -1.34
N CYS A 26 3.75 0.74 -1.10
CA CYS A 26 2.40 0.94 -1.60
C CYS A 26 2.35 0.84 -3.13
N GLY A 27 3.29 1.45 -3.85
CA GLY A 27 3.34 1.39 -5.32
C GLY A 27 3.63 -0.01 -5.86
N ILE A 28 4.42 -0.82 -5.14
CA ILE A 28 4.63 -2.24 -5.49
C ILE A 28 3.33 -3.02 -5.31
N CYS A 29 2.68 -2.88 -4.15
CA CYS A 29 1.45 -3.59 -3.84
C CYS A 29 0.27 -3.16 -4.72
N CYS A 30 0.16 -1.86 -5.01
CA CYS A 30 -0.86 -1.33 -5.91
C CYS A 30 -0.70 -1.83 -7.34
N ARG A 31 0.53 -1.94 -7.86
CA ARG A 31 0.73 -2.51 -9.20
C ARG A 31 0.38 -4.00 -9.28
N GLN A 32 0.64 -4.76 -8.21
CA GLN A 32 0.34 -6.19 -8.16
C GLN A 32 -1.14 -6.47 -7.91
N CYS A 33 -1.78 -5.71 -7.01
CA CYS A 33 -3.14 -5.96 -6.55
C CYS A 33 -4.19 -5.04 -7.18
N LYS A 34 -3.76 -4.01 -7.93
CA LYS A 34 -4.61 -2.96 -8.53
C LYS A 34 -5.57 -2.29 -7.53
N CYS A 35 -5.24 -2.32 -6.24
CA CYS A 35 -6.08 -1.88 -5.13
C CYS A 35 -5.22 -1.22 -4.05
N VAL A 36 -5.73 -0.14 -3.45
CA VAL A 36 -5.13 0.51 -2.27
C VAL A 36 -6.27 0.83 -1.30
N PRO A 37 -6.19 0.35 -0.04
CA PRO A 37 -7.24 0.56 0.95
C PRO A 37 -7.36 2.04 1.35
N SER A 38 -8.56 2.45 1.77
CA SER A 38 -8.83 3.83 2.19
C SER A 38 -8.19 4.17 3.54
N GLY A 39 -8.03 5.47 3.81
CA GLY A 39 -7.41 5.99 5.02
C GLY A 39 -5.89 5.79 5.06
N THR A 40 -5.25 6.29 6.13
CA THR A 40 -3.79 6.23 6.32
C THR A 40 -3.32 5.02 7.12
N PHE A 41 -4.25 4.29 7.74
CA PHE A 41 -3.98 3.10 8.56
C PHE A 41 -5.18 2.14 8.48
N GLY A 42 -4.97 0.85 8.76
CA GLY A 42 -6.06 -0.14 8.80
C GLY A 42 -6.72 -0.40 7.43
N ASN A 43 -8.01 -0.76 7.43
CA ASN A 43 -8.84 -0.95 6.22
C ASN A 43 -8.34 -1.95 5.17
N LYS A 44 -7.37 -2.80 5.53
CA LYS A 44 -6.78 -3.76 4.59
C LYS A 44 -7.78 -4.79 4.07
N HIS A 45 -8.89 -5.01 4.79
CA HIS A 45 -9.99 -5.88 4.34
C HIS A 45 -10.63 -5.43 3.02
N GLN A 46 -10.57 -4.13 2.67
CA GLN A 46 -11.07 -3.60 1.39
C GLN A 46 -10.26 -4.11 0.18
N CYS A 47 -9.00 -4.51 0.40
CA CYS A 47 -8.11 -5.01 -0.63
C CYS A 47 -7.44 -6.31 -0.15
N PRO A 48 -8.09 -7.48 -0.26
CA PRO A 48 -7.55 -8.76 0.24
C PRO A 48 -6.15 -9.07 -0.29
N CYS A 49 -5.89 -8.89 -1.59
CA CYS A 49 -4.56 -9.05 -2.16
C CYS A 49 -3.51 -8.13 -1.48
N TYR A 50 -3.88 -6.88 -1.18
CA TYR A 50 -2.97 -5.93 -0.52
C TYR A 50 -2.70 -6.32 0.94
N ARG A 51 -3.71 -6.84 1.63
CA ARG A 51 -3.62 -7.37 3.00
C ARG A 51 -2.69 -8.59 3.07
N ASP A 52 -2.88 -9.54 2.16
CA ASP A 52 -2.26 -10.86 2.20
C ASP A 52 -0.87 -10.91 1.58
N LYS A 53 -0.39 -9.79 1.02
CA LYS A 53 0.96 -9.68 0.49
C LYS A 53 1.99 -9.72 1.61
N LEU A 54 2.79 -10.77 1.61
CA LEU A 54 3.93 -10.96 2.50
C LEU A 54 5.25 -10.62 1.81
N SER A 55 6.23 -10.24 2.62
CA SER A 55 7.65 -10.19 2.22
C SER A 55 8.24 -11.59 2.25
N SER A 56 9.45 -11.76 1.71
CA SER A 56 10.18 -13.03 1.78
C SER A 56 10.46 -13.51 3.22
N LYS A 57 10.26 -12.65 4.23
CA LYS A 57 10.37 -12.99 5.66
C LYS A 57 9.03 -13.30 6.32
N GLY A 58 7.96 -13.51 5.56
CA GLY A 58 6.61 -13.80 6.07
C GLY A 58 5.89 -12.62 6.74
N LYS A 59 6.49 -11.42 6.77
CA LYS A 59 5.86 -10.22 7.36
C LYS A 59 4.99 -9.48 6.34
N PRO A 60 3.91 -8.78 6.75
CA PRO A 60 3.11 -7.93 5.88
C PRO A 60 3.99 -6.95 5.09
N LYS A 61 3.86 -6.98 3.76
CA LYS A 61 4.70 -6.17 2.86
C LYS A 61 4.13 -4.78 2.62
N CYS A 62 2.81 -4.67 2.57
CA CYS A 62 2.12 -3.46 2.13
C CYS A 62 1.71 -2.58 3.32
N PRO A 63 1.84 -1.24 3.23
CA PRO A 63 1.57 -0.32 4.33
C PRO A 63 0.11 -0.31 4.82
#